data_AF-A0A822YS50-F1
#
_entry.id   AF-A0A822YS50-F1
#
_cell.length_a   1.000
_cell.length_b   1.000
_cell.length_c   1.000
_cell.angle_alpha   90.00
_cell.angle_beta   90.00
_cell.angle_gamma   90.00
#
_symmetry.space_group_name_H-M   'P 1'
#
loop_
_entity.id
_entity.type
_entity.pdbx_description
1 polymer ?
#
loop_
_entity_poly.entity_id
_entity_poly.type
_entity_poly.pdbx_seq_one_letter_code
_entity_poly.pdbx_strand_id
1 'polypeptide(L)'
;MTENFTIASFLVIFFDGEHEIDLDNVNVLLSLEFKNFRSFLSQKIRIPPQQIAISLIRRKPSRSSPRNCHRISITDTGNQIRSKLTGTGNLPSDARILLEK
;
A
#
# COMPACT_ATOMS: atom_id res chain seq x y z
N MET A 1 -27.14 9.55 7.54
CA MET A 1 -26.32 9.29 6.35
C MET A 1 -25.21 8.34 6.76
N THR A 2 -25.34 7.05 6.48
CA THR A 2 -24.34 6.03 6.82
C THR A 2 -23.31 5.99 5.69
N GLU A 3 -22.15 6.60 5.90
CA GLU A 3 -21.02 6.40 4.99
C GLU A 3 -20.63 4.93 5.05
N ASN A 4 -20.74 4.22 3.91
CA ASN A 4 -20.25 2.86 3.81
C ASN A 4 -18.73 2.90 3.82
N PHE A 5 -18.13 2.76 5.01
CA PHE A 5 -16.70 2.63 5.19
C PHE A 5 -16.21 1.34 4.52
N THR A 6 -15.72 1.45 3.28
CA THR A 6 -15.17 0.30 2.58
C THR A 6 -13.77 0.06 3.11
N ILE A 7 -13.61 -0.99 3.92
CA ILE A 7 -12.33 -1.44 4.45
C ILE A 7 -11.81 -2.54 3.53
N ALA A 8 -10.54 -2.45 3.16
CA ALA A 8 -9.85 -3.48 2.40
C ALA A 8 -8.59 -3.91 3.16
N SER A 9 -8.35 -5.22 3.21
CA SER A 9 -7.17 -5.80 3.83
C SER A 9 -6.07 -5.97 2.79
N PHE A 10 -4.88 -5.48 3.12
CA PHE A 10 -3.71 -5.55 2.25
C PHE A 10 -2.54 -6.16 2.98
N LEU A 11 -1.84 -7.09 2.34
CA LEU A 11 -0.56 -7.53 2.86
C LEU A 11 0.47 -6.43 2.63
N VAL A 12 1.10 -5.98 3.71
CA VAL A 12 2.11 -4.93 3.67
C VAL A 12 3.50 -5.56 3.74
N ILE A 13 4.35 -5.16 2.81
CA ILE A 13 5.75 -5.56 2.76
C ILE A 13 6.57 -4.29 2.93
N PHE A 14 7.56 -4.34 3.81
CA PHE A 14 8.57 -3.29 3.92
C PHE A 14 9.90 -3.79 3.39
N PHE A 15 10.58 -2.95 2.63
CA PHE A 15 11.91 -3.21 2.10
C PHE A 15 12.86 -2.16 2.68
N ASP A 16 13.84 -2.62 3.44
CA ASP A 16 14.81 -1.75 4.12
C ASP A 16 16.02 -1.36 3.24
N GLY A 17 16.08 -1.91 2.02
CA GLY A 17 17.20 -1.78 1.08
C GLY A 17 17.88 -3.13 0.79
N GLU A 18 17.85 -4.04 1.76
CA GLU A 18 18.56 -5.33 1.73
C GLU A 18 17.61 -6.51 1.90
N HIS A 19 16.63 -6.38 2.81
CA HIS A 19 15.69 -7.44 3.19
C HIS A 19 14.25 -7.00 3.03
N GLU A 20 13.41 -7.99 2.71
CA GLU A 20 11.96 -7.84 2.76
C GLU A 20 11.44 -8.29 4.12
N ILE A 21 10.56 -7.47 4.69
CA ILE A 21 9.91 -7.69 5.96
C ILE A 21 8.40 -7.70 5.70
N ASP A 22 7.76 -8.86 5.88
CA ASP A 22 6.31 -8.96 5.83
C ASP A 22 5.73 -8.36 7.13
N LEU A 23 4.99 -7.26 7.01
CA LEU A 23 4.40 -6.48 8.12
C LEU A 23 2.95 -6.89 8.44
N ASP A 24 2.56 -8.06 7.94
CA ASP A 24 1.23 -8.66 8.03
C ASP A 24 0.14 -7.86 7.30
N ASN A 25 -1.08 -8.39 7.31
CA ASN A 25 -2.25 -7.76 6.72
C ASN A 25 -2.63 -6.49 7.49
N VAL A 26 -2.82 -5.40 6.76
CA VAL A 26 -3.30 -4.11 7.26
C VAL A 26 -4.68 -3.84 6.68
N ASN A 27 -5.62 -3.56 7.57
CA ASN A 27 -6.93 -3.06 7.19
C ASN A 27 -6.83 -1.58 6.89
N VAL A 28 -7.04 -1.21 5.63
CA VAL A 28 -7.00 0.16 5.15
C VAL A 28 -8.41 0.60 4.82
N LEU A 29 -8.81 1.73 5.37
CA LEU A 29 -10.04 2.39 4.97
C LEU A 29 -9.81 3.03 3.60
N LEU A 30 -10.56 2.59 2.57
CA LEU A 30 -10.35 3.07 1.20
C LEU A 30 -10.68 4.57 1.03
N SER A 31 -11.57 5.11 1.86
CA SER A 31 -11.89 6.54 1.91
C SER A 31 -10.86 7.38 2.68
N LEU A 32 -9.84 6.75 3.29
CA LEU A 32 -8.79 7.49 3.99
C LEU A 32 -7.97 8.31 3.00
N GLU A 33 -7.61 9.53 3.41
CA GLU A 33 -6.70 10.36 2.62
C GLU A 33 -5.28 9.77 2.62
N PHE A 34 -4.56 10.00 1.53
CA PHE A 34 -3.19 9.48 1.37
C PHE A 34 -2.26 9.91 2.51
N LYS A 35 -2.37 11.15 3.00
CA LYS A 35 -1.54 11.67 4.10
C LYS A 35 -1.78 10.92 5.41
N ASN A 36 -3.04 10.65 5.74
CA ASN A 36 -3.41 9.91 6.94
C ASN A 36 -2.96 8.46 6.84
N PHE A 37 -3.08 7.85 5.65
CA PHE A 37 -2.58 6.50 5.40
C PHE A 37 -1.05 6.40 5.48
N ARG A 38 -0.34 7.37 4.90
CA ARG A 38 1.11 7.45 4.99
C ARG A 38 1.57 7.58 6.44
N SER A 39 0.91 8.42 7.24
CA SER A 39 1.17 8.57 8.67
C SER A 39 0.89 7.28 9.45
N PHE A 40 -0.22 6.60 9.14
CA PHE A 40 -0.56 5.32 9.76
C PHE A 40 0.52 4.25 9.51
N LEU A 41 0.95 4.09 8.26
CA LEU A 41 2.01 3.13 7.91
C LEU A 41 3.35 3.52 8.52
N SER A 42 3.66 4.81 8.55
CA SER A 42 4.92 5.32 9.11
C SER A 42 5.05 5.01 10.60
N GLN A 43 3.95 5.13 11.35
CA GLN A 43 3.87 4.72 12.76
C GLN A 43 4.07 3.21 12.90
N LYS A 44 3.48 2.40 12.02
CA LYS A 44 3.60 0.94 12.04
C LYS A 44 5.06 0.48 11.86
N ILE A 45 5.82 1.15 10.99
CA ILE A 45 7.22 0.80 10.69
C ILE A 45 8.26 1.64 11.44
N ARG A 46 7.83 2.60 12.26
CA ARG A 46 8.69 3.55 13.00
C ARG A 46 9.67 4.33 12.12
N ILE A 47 9.28 4.66 10.89
CA ILE A 47 10.05 5.50 9.97
C ILE A 47 9.29 6.81 9.77
N PRO A 48 9.96 7.97 9.63
CA PRO A 48 9.27 9.23 9.35
C PRO A 48 8.44 9.14 8.06
N PRO A 49 7.20 9.66 8.02
CA PRO A 49 6.35 9.60 6.83
C PRO A 49 7.09 10.04 5.56
N GLN A 50 7.87 11.12 5.66
CA GLN A 50 8.63 11.74 4.57
C GLN A 50 9.70 10.83 3.97
N GLN A 51 10.21 9.88 4.75
CA GLN A 51 11.24 8.91 4.37
C GLN A 51 10.65 7.56 3.92
N ILE A 52 9.35 7.52 3.60
CA ILE A 52 8.69 6.31 3.14
C ILE A 52 8.08 6.57 1.77
N ALA A 53 8.45 5.73 0.82
CA ALA A 53 7.77 5.58 -0.45
C ALA A 53 6.72 4.45 -0.35
N ILE A 54 5.53 4.71 -0.85
CA ILE A 54 4.41 3.76 -0.83
C ILE A 54 4.08 3.38 -2.26
N SER A 55 4.11 2.08 -2.57
CA SER A 55 3.77 1.55 -3.88
C SER A 55 2.79 0.39 -3.75
N LEU A 56 1.82 0.31 -4.67
CA LEU A 56 1.01 -0.88 -4.85
C LEU A 56 1.74 -1.81 -5.82
N ILE A 57 1.96 -3.05 -5.42
CA ILE A 57 2.57 -4.07 -6.28
C ILE A 57 1.59 -5.21 -6.52
N ARG A 58 1.57 -5.73 -7.75
CA ARG A 58 0.94 -7.02 -8.05
C ARG A 58 2.04 -8.07 -8.10
N ARG A 59 2.06 -9.00 -7.14
CA ARG A 59 2.97 -10.15 -7.21
C ARG A 59 2.35 -11.21 -8.12
N LYS A 60 2.93 -11.40 -9.32
CA LYS A 60 2.70 -12.65 -10.06
C LYS A 60 3.20 -13.83 -9.20
N PRO A 61 2.53 -15.00 -9.24
CA PRO A 61 2.87 -16.15 -8.38
C PRO A 61 4.25 -16.78 -8.64
N SER A 62 4.98 -16.35 -9.68
CA SER A 62 6.39 -16.68 -9.85
C SER A 62 7.26 -15.78 -8.97
N ARG A 63 8.30 -16.33 -8.34
CA ARG A 63 9.26 -15.70 -7.41
C ARG A 63 10.07 -14.50 -7.98
N SER A 64 9.43 -13.57 -8.68
CA SER A 64 10.05 -12.35 -9.15
C SER A 64 10.25 -11.41 -7.96
N SER A 65 11.50 -10.98 -7.77
CA SER A 65 11.83 -9.95 -6.78
C SER A 65 10.91 -8.73 -6.96
N PRO A 66 10.64 -7.97 -5.89
CA PRO A 66 9.82 -6.77 -5.96
C PRO A 66 10.25 -5.81 -7.07
N ARG A 67 11.54 -5.80 -7.45
CA ARG A 67 12.09 -4.99 -8.54
C ARG A 67 11.49 -5.33 -9.92
N ASN A 68 11.05 -6.57 -10.11
CA ASN A 68 10.51 -7.06 -11.39
C ASN A 68 8.98 -7.18 -11.38
N CYS A 69 8.29 -6.69 -10.34
CA CYS A 69 6.84 -6.65 -10.29
C CYS A 69 6.31 -5.34 -10.87
N HIS A 70 5.12 -5.37 -11.50
CA HIS A 70 4.46 -4.13 -11.91
C HIS A 70 4.08 -3.33 -10.66
N ARG A 71 4.74 -2.17 -10.47
CA ARG A 71 4.54 -1.28 -9.33
C ARG A 71 3.78 -0.04 -9.75
N ILE A 72 2.85 0.40 -8.91
CA ILE A 72 2.12 1.65 -9.06
C ILE A 72 2.46 2.48 -7.83
N SER A 73 3.29 3.50 -8.01
CA SER A 73 3.61 4.43 -6.93
C SER A 73 2.35 5.17 -6.50
N ILE A 74 2.06 5.17 -5.21
CA ILE A 74 0.94 5.90 -4.63
C ILE A 74 1.48 7.27 -4.23
N THR A 75 1.14 8.30 -5.02
CA THR A 75 1.53 9.69 -4.77
C THR A 75 0.32 10.51 -4.31
N ASP A 76 0.59 11.63 -3.63
CA ASP A 76 -0.40 12.59 -3.08
C ASP A 76 -1.30 13.25 -4.15
N THR A 77 -1.11 12.93 -5.42
CA THR A 77 -1.83 13.50 -6.57
C THR A 77 -3.31 13.05 -6.63
N GLY A 78 -3.79 12.24 -5.68
CA GLY A 78 -5.19 11.84 -5.58
C GLY A 78 -5.66 11.84 -4.13
N ASN A 79 -6.74 12.58 -3.86
CA ASN A 79 -7.29 12.77 -2.51
C ASN A 79 -7.78 11.48 -1.83
N GLN A 80 -7.85 10.34 -2.53
CA GLN A 80 -8.38 9.09 -1.99
C GLN A 80 -7.54 7.90 -2.44
N ILE A 81 -7.22 7.02 -1.48
CA ILE A 81 -6.46 5.80 -1.74
C ILE A 81 -7.30 4.83 -2.58
N ARG A 82 -8.64 4.84 -2.44
CA ARG A 82 -9.57 4.07 -3.26
C ARG A 82 -9.27 4.18 -4.76
N SER A 83 -9.18 5.39 -5.30
CA SER A 83 -8.98 5.59 -6.75
C SER A 83 -7.63 5.08 -7.25
N LYS A 84 -6.61 5.04 -6.39
CA LYS A 84 -5.28 4.51 -6.68
C LYS A 84 -5.21 2.99 -6.56
N LEU A 85 -5.97 2.41 -5.62
CA LEU A 85 -6.05 0.97 -5.38
C LEU A 85 -7.01 0.25 -6.33
N THR A 86 -8.10 0.91 -6.74
CA THR A 86 -9.19 0.30 -7.53
C THR A 86 -9.22 0.78 -8.97
N GLY A 87 -8.06 1.15 -9.55
CA GLY A 87 -7.96 1.77 -10.89
C GLY A 87 -8.69 1.05 -12.04
N THR A 88 -9.21 -0.15 -11.81
CA THR A 88 -10.08 -0.92 -12.73
C THR A 88 -11.11 -1.75 -11.95
N GLY A 89 -12.00 -1.14 -11.19
CA GLY A 89 -13.29 -1.76 -10.77
C GLY A 89 -13.27 -2.94 -9.78
N ASN A 90 -12.15 -3.64 -9.59
CA ASN A 90 -11.98 -4.70 -8.60
C ASN A 90 -10.53 -4.72 -8.11
N LEU A 91 -10.36 -4.86 -6.79
CA LEU A 91 -9.05 -5.01 -6.19
C LEU A 91 -8.57 -6.45 -6.42
N PRO A 92 -7.39 -6.66 -7.03
CA PRO A 92 -6.84 -8.00 -7.18
C PRO A 92 -6.51 -8.61 -5.81
N SER A 93 -6.86 -9.88 -5.60
CA SER A 93 -6.56 -10.60 -4.35
C SER A 93 -5.06 -10.71 -4.06
N ASP A 94 -4.22 -10.53 -5.08
CA ASP A 94 -2.75 -10.57 -5.05
C ASP A 94 -2.09 -9.19 -4.90
N ALA A 95 -2.89 -8.13 -4.73
CA ALA A 95 -2.38 -6.78 -4.52
C ALA A 95 -1.73 -6.64 -3.13
N ARG A 96 -0.50 -6.11 -3.09
CA ARG A 96 0.25 -5.87 -1.86
C ARG A 96 0.75 -4.45 -1.80
N ILE A 97 0.89 -3.92 -0.60
CA ILE A 97 1.44 -2.59 -0.37
C ILE A 97 2.92 -2.74 -0.03
N LEU A 98 3.77 -2.14 -0.85
CA LEU A 98 5.20 -2.08 -0.65
C LEU A 98 5.58 -0.73 -0.03
N LEU A 99 6.32 -0.78 1.06
CA LEU A 99 6.94 0.35 1.74
C LEU A 99 8.45 0.28 1.50
N GLU A 100 9.04 1.37 1.05
CA GLU A 100 10.49 1.48 0.83
C GLU A 100 10.99 2.71 1.61
N LYS A 101 12.19 2.60 2.20
CA LYS A 101 12.89 3.70 2.87
C LYS A 101 13.66 4.57 1.87
#